data_AF-A0A382MKP2-F1
#
_entry.id   AF-A0A382MKP2-F1
#
_cell.length_a   1.000
_cell.length_b   1.000
_cell.length_c   1.000
_cell.angle_alpha   90.00
_cell.angle_beta   90.00
_cell.angle_gamma   90.00
#
_symmetry.space_group_name_H-M   'P 1'
#
loop_
_entity.id
_entity.type
_entity.pdbx_description
1 polymer ?
#
loop_
_entity_poly.entity_id
_entity_poly.type
_entity_poly.pdbx_seq_one_letter_code
_entity_poly.pdbx_strand_id
1 'polypeptide(L)'
;MGTARLAVMGVMIVAMAFFFIFMITRLTGSNMDLLYADLEPSDQNAITAQLTSRNIPFEIDGNRLLVPAPQVGSLRMAMAAEGLPLGGVAGYEIFDNASSLGTTNFMQNVQLVRALEGELAKTIRSIEVVKSARVHLVMSRRQLFTRDKQSATASVILKMRGAATLAGEQIAAIQHLVASAIPELDPSRVSIVDNKGKLLATGNEKDS
;
A
#
# COMPACT_ATOMS: atom_id res chain seq x y z
N MET A 1 -13.28 -0.21 72.42
CA MET A 1 -14.10 0.04 71.20
C MET A 1 -13.30 0.59 70.00
N GLY A 2 -11.96 0.76 70.07
CA GLY A 2 -11.17 1.38 68.99
C GLY A 2 -10.77 0.42 67.85
N THR A 3 -10.42 -0.83 68.16
CA THR A 3 -9.95 -1.82 67.17
C THR A 3 -11.06 -2.29 66.22
N ALA A 4 -12.28 -2.44 66.73
CA ALA A 4 -13.45 -2.81 65.91
C ALA A 4 -13.80 -1.74 64.86
N ARG A 5 -13.68 -0.44 65.19
CA ARG A 5 -13.93 0.65 64.24
C ARG A 5 -12.86 0.72 63.15
N LEU A 6 -11.59 0.47 63.50
CA LEU A 6 -10.48 0.43 62.55
C LEU A 6 -10.59 -0.76 61.58
N ALA A 7 -11.00 -1.93 62.07
CA ALA A 7 -11.22 -3.10 61.22
C ALA A 7 -12.37 -2.88 60.22
N VAL A 8 -13.47 -2.27 60.67
CA VAL A 8 -14.61 -1.94 59.80
C VAL A 8 -14.22 -0.92 58.72
N MET A 9 -13.41 0.08 59.07
CA MET A 9 -12.96 1.10 58.11
C MET A 9 -12.02 0.52 57.05
N GLY A 10 -11.12 -0.41 57.43
CA GLY A 10 -10.24 -1.11 56.49
C GLY A 10 -11.00 -1.97 55.48
N VAL A 11 -12.01 -2.73 55.93
CA VAL A 11 -12.87 -3.54 55.05
C VAL A 11 -13.65 -2.65 54.09
N MET A 12 -14.14 -1.49 54.55
CA MET A 12 -14.90 -0.57 53.72
C MET A 12 -14.06 0.05 52.61
N ILE A 13 -12.80 0.42 52.89
CA ILE A 13 -11.87 0.93 51.88
C ILE A 13 -11.57 -0.12 50.82
N VAL A 14 -11.32 -1.37 51.22
CA VAL A 14 -11.05 -2.47 50.28
C VAL A 14 -12.28 -2.77 49.43
N ALA A 15 -13.47 -2.80 50.02
CA ALA A 15 -14.73 -2.99 49.29
C ALA A 15 -14.99 -1.87 48.29
N MET A 16 -14.70 -0.61 48.66
CA MET A 16 -14.87 0.55 47.79
C MET A 16 -13.87 0.51 46.62
N ALA A 17 -12.61 0.15 46.87
CA ALA A 17 -11.62 -0.05 45.83
C ALA A 17 -12.04 -1.16 44.85
N PHE A 18 -12.54 -2.30 45.37
CA PHE A 18 -13.04 -3.39 44.55
C PHE A 18 -14.28 -2.98 43.73
N PHE A 19 -15.18 -2.21 44.33
CA PHE A 19 -16.36 -1.66 43.66
C PHE A 19 -15.97 -0.71 42.53
N PHE A 20 -15.02 0.20 42.74
CA PHE A 20 -14.54 1.11 41.70
C PHE A 20 -13.81 0.37 40.57
N ILE A 21 -12.97 -0.62 40.89
CA ILE A 21 -12.31 -1.48 39.89
C ILE A 21 -13.36 -2.25 39.07
N PHE A 22 -14.36 -2.83 39.74
CA PHE A 22 -15.48 -3.52 39.09
C PHE A 22 -16.34 -2.59 38.22
N MET A 23 -16.56 -1.35 38.67
CA MET A 23 -17.33 -0.35 37.94
C MET A 23 -16.58 0.14 36.70
N ILE A 24 -15.27 0.38 36.80
CA ILE A 24 -14.43 0.77 35.66
C ILE A 24 -14.39 -0.34 34.61
N THR A 25 -14.22 -1.61 35.01
CA THR A 25 -14.21 -2.73 34.06
C THR A 25 -15.57 -2.96 33.40
N ARG A 26 -16.69 -2.71 34.10
CA ARG A 26 -18.05 -2.79 33.53
C ARG A 26 -18.41 -1.62 32.61
N LEU A 27 -17.99 -0.40 32.94
CA LEU A 27 -18.28 0.81 32.14
C LEU A 27 -17.42 0.89 30.88
N THR A 28 -16.26 0.22 30.84
CA THR A 28 -15.38 0.12 29.66
C THR A 28 -15.78 -1.05 28.75
N GLY A 29 -16.97 -1.64 28.93
CA GLY A 29 -17.58 -2.61 28.00
C GLY A 29 -17.84 -1.94 26.66
N SER A 30 -16.82 -1.92 25.83
CA SER A 30 -16.70 -1.14 24.61
C SER A 30 -17.58 -1.72 23.50
N ASN A 31 -18.58 -0.96 23.06
CA ASN A 31 -19.14 -1.15 21.72
C ASN A 31 -17.99 -0.94 20.72
N MET A 32 -17.51 -2.03 20.14
CA MET A 32 -16.51 -2.00 19.08
C MET A 32 -17.18 -1.51 17.80
N ASP A 33 -16.52 -0.58 17.11
CA ASP A 33 -17.00 0.01 15.86
C ASP A 33 -15.87 0.01 14.82
N LEU A 34 -16.24 0.05 13.55
CA LEU A 34 -15.35 -0.15 12.42
C LEU A 34 -14.39 1.04 12.26
N LEU A 35 -13.10 0.81 12.47
CA LEU A 35 -12.07 1.80 12.15
C LEU A 35 -11.82 1.86 10.64
N TYR A 36 -11.45 0.72 10.06
CA TYR A 36 -11.18 0.52 8.63
C TYR A 36 -11.67 -0.85 8.16
N ALA A 37 -12.11 -0.93 6.90
CA ALA A 37 -12.47 -2.16 6.20
C ALA A 37 -11.57 -2.34 4.97
N ASP A 38 -11.54 -3.56 4.44
CA ASP A 38 -10.83 -3.94 3.21
C ASP A 38 -9.35 -3.56 3.21
N LEU A 39 -8.69 -3.69 4.37
CA LEU A 39 -7.27 -3.40 4.52
C LEU A 39 -6.41 -4.47 3.82
N GLU A 40 -5.36 -4.03 3.13
CA GLU A 40 -4.28 -4.95 2.72
C GLU A 40 -3.51 -5.46 3.96
N PRO A 41 -2.88 -6.66 3.88
CA PRO A 41 -2.10 -7.20 5.00
C PRO A 41 -0.96 -6.28 5.47
N SER A 42 -0.39 -5.50 4.56
CA SER A 42 0.63 -4.47 4.85
C SER A 42 0.08 -3.35 5.74
N ASP A 43 -1.07 -2.80 5.38
CA ASP A 43 -1.76 -1.73 6.10
C ASP A 43 -2.33 -2.21 7.43
N GLN A 44 -2.88 -3.43 7.47
CA GLN A 44 -3.36 -4.05 8.69
C GLN A 44 -2.24 -4.19 9.73
N ASN A 45 -1.04 -4.61 9.31
CA ASN A 45 0.12 -4.69 10.21
C ASN A 45 0.59 -3.31 10.69
N ALA A 46 0.60 -2.31 9.82
CA ALA A 46 1.01 -0.95 10.19
C ALA A 46 0.04 -0.31 11.20
N ILE A 47 -1.28 -0.47 10.97
CA ILE A 47 -2.31 0.11 11.83
C ILE A 47 -2.38 -0.62 13.17
N THR A 48 -2.29 -1.96 13.20
CA THR A 48 -2.29 -2.72 14.45
C THR A 48 -1.05 -2.43 15.31
N ALA A 49 0.12 -2.23 14.71
CA ALA A 49 1.31 -1.79 15.43
C ALA A 49 1.12 -0.43 16.11
N GLN A 50 0.43 0.51 15.45
CA GLN A 50 0.10 1.81 16.04
C GLN A 50 -0.96 1.75 17.13
N LEU A 51 -1.99 0.92 16.97
CA LEU A 51 -2.99 0.71 18.03
C LEU A 51 -2.36 0.07 19.26
N THR A 52 -1.44 -0.88 19.06
CA THR A 52 -0.67 -1.52 20.14
C THR A 52 0.25 -0.53 20.83
N SER A 53 0.96 0.34 20.10
CA SER A 53 1.86 1.36 20.68
C SER A 53 1.11 2.36 21.57
N ARG A 54 -0.14 2.66 21.20
CA ARG A 54 -1.04 3.57 21.92
C ARG A 54 -1.86 2.87 22.99
N ASN A 55 -1.65 1.56 23.18
CA ASN A 55 -2.35 0.71 24.15
C ASN A 55 -3.88 0.73 24.00
N ILE A 56 -4.34 0.79 22.75
CA ILE A 56 -5.75 0.85 22.38
C ILE A 56 -6.23 -0.58 22.12
N PRO A 57 -7.32 -1.04 22.78
CA PRO A 57 -7.89 -2.34 22.47
C PRO A 57 -8.46 -2.35 21.06
N PHE A 58 -8.19 -3.39 20.30
CA PHE A 58 -8.68 -3.56 18.94
C PHE A 58 -9.07 -5.01 18.69
N GLU A 59 -9.98 -5.22 17.74
CA GLU A 59 -10.44 -6.53 17.31
C GLU A 59 -10.27 -6.65 15.79
N ILE A 60 -9.86 -7.82 15.33
CA ILE A 60 -9.65 -8.12 13.91
C ILE A 60 -10.76 -9.07 13.46
N ASP A 61 -11.55 -8.63 12.49
CA ASP A 61 -12.58 -9.44 11.83
C ASP A 61 -12.25 -9.54 10.33
N GLY A 62 -11.42 -10.53 9.97
CA GLY A 62 -10.89 -10.69 8.62
C GLY A 62 -10.04 -9.50 8.17
N ASN A 63 -10.48 -8.80 7.12
CA ASN A 63 -9.86 -7.56 6.60
C ASN A 63 -10.40 -6.28 7.27
N ARG A 64 -11.16 -6.41 8.35
CA ARG A 64 -11.73 -5.29 9.11
C ARG A 64 -11.03 -5.14 10.45
N LEU A 65 -10.88 -3.89 10.86
CA LEU A 65 -10.30 -3.54 12.15
C LEU A 65 -11.31 -2.73 12.96
N LEU A 66 -11.66 -3.25 14.13
CA LEU A 66 -12.61 -2.64 15.03
C LEU A 66 -11.90 -2.09 16.26
N VAL A 67 -12.38 -0.95 16.76
CA VAL A 67 -11.86 -0.26 17.95
C VAL A 67 -13.02 0.29 18.77
N PRO A 68 -12.83 0.71 20.02
CA PRO A 68 -13.90 1.34 20.79
C PRO A 68 -14.54 2.50 20.03
N ALA A 69 -15.87 2.45 19.86
CA ALA A 69 -16.68 3.49 19.22
C ALA A 69 -16.28 4.94 19.58
N PRO A 70 -16.05 5.30 20.87
CA PRO A 70 -15.67 6.68 21.20
C PRO A 70 -14.31 7.12 20.65
N GLN A 71 -13.44 6.18 20.27
CA GLN A 71 -12.07 6.46 19.81
C GLN A 71 -11.92 6.45 18.29
N VAL A 72 -12.92 5.97 17.52
CA VAL A 72 -12.86 5.83 16.06
C VAL A 72 -12.48 7.14 15.37
N GLY A 73 -13.17 8.23 15.69
CA GLY A 73 -12.94 9.53 15.05
C GLY A 73 -11.54 10.09 15.31
N SER A 74 -11.10 10.06 16.58
CA SER A 74 -9.75 10.49 16.96
C SER A 74 -8.66 9.62 16.34
N LEU A 75 -8.91 8.31 16.24
CA LEU A 75 -7.96 7.37 15.66
C LEU A 75 -7.82 7.59 14.16
N ARG A 76 -8.91 7.75 13.40
CA ARG A 76 -8.83 8.07 11.97
C ARG A 76 -8.03 9.35 11.71
N MET A 77 -8.23 10.38 12.53
CA MET A 77 -7.48 11.64 12.42
C MET A 77 -5.99 11.46 12.71
N ALA A 78 -5.65 10.69 13.74
CA ALA A 78 -4.26 10.39 14.09
C ALA A 78 -3.56 9.53 13.03
N MET A 79 -4.25 8.50 12.51
CA MET A 79 -3.73 7.63 11.45
C MET A 79 -3.54 8.41 10.15
N ALA A 80 -4.47 9.30 9.80
CA ALA A 80 -4.33 10.17 8.63
C ALA A 80 -3.11 11.11 8.74
N ALA A 81 -2.82 11.64 9.93
CA ALA A 81 -1.63 12.46 10.15
C ALA A 81 -0.32 11.68 9.97
N GLU A 82 -0.35 10.36 10.17
CA GLU A 82 0.78 9.45 9.96
C GLU A 82 0.82 8.86 8.53
N GLY A 83 -0.14 9.23 7.67
CA GLY A 83 -0.23 8.71 6.30
C GLY A 83 -0.74 7.27 6.23
N LEU A 84 -1.49 6.81 7.24
CA LEU A 84 -2.14 5.50 7.29
C LEU A 84 -3.64 5.62 6.96
N PRO A 85 -4.20 4.67 6.19
CA PRO A 85 -3.52 3.55 5.50
C PRO A 85 -2.65 4.04 4.33
N LEU A 86 -1.57 3.29 4.04
CA LEU A 86 -0.62 3.64 2.97
C LEU A 86 -1.27 3.61 1.58
N GLY A 87 -2.37 2.86 1.43
CA GLY A 87 -3.15 2.72 0.19
C GLY A 87 -4.13 3.86 -0.13
N GLY A 88 -4.16 4.96 0.64
CA GLY A 88 -5.20 6.00 0.54
C GLY A 88 -5.28 6.86 -0.74
N VAL A 89 -4.50 6.59 -1.79
CA VAL A 89 -4.66 7.24 -3.10
C VAL A 89 -5.24 6.22 -4.06
N ALA A 90 -6.57 6.20 -4.16
CA ALA A 90 -7.30 5.34 -5.07
C ALA A 90 -6.79 5.53 -6.52
N GLY A 91 -6.04 4.53 -7.01
CA GLY A 91 -5.58 4.46 -8.39
C GLY A 91 -6.66 3.84 -9.29
N TYR A 92 -6.25 3.01 -10.24
CA TYR A 92 -7.18 2.23 -11.09
C TYR A 92 -8.05 1.21 -10.31
N GLU A 93 -7.80 1.04 -9.01
CA GLU A 93 -8.52 0.12 -8.10
C GLU A 93 -10.00 0.46 -7.95
N ILE A 94 -10.39 1.71 -8.22
CA ILE A 94 -11.82 2.11 -8.30
C ILE A 94 -12.58 1.32 -9.38
N PHE A 95 -11.89 0.84 -10.41
CA PHE A 95 -12.49 0.09 -11.52
C PHE A 95 -12.52 -1.42 -11.27
N ASP A 96 -11.76 -1.93 -10.30
CA ASP A 96 -11.71 -3.37 -9.98
C ASP A 96 -12.97 -3.83 -9.22
N ASN A 97 -13.68 -2.90 -8.56
CA ASN A 97 -14.92 -3.16 -7.84
C ASN A 97 -16.18 -3.09 -8.72
N ALA A 98 -16.04 -2.80 -10.03
CA ALA A 98 -17.16 -2.86 -10.96
C ALA A 98 -17.51 -4.33 -11.24
N SER A 99 -18.60 -4.79 -10.64
CA SER A 99 -19.10 -6.17 -10.67
C SER A 99 -19.07 -6.79 -12.07
N SER A 100 -18.73 -8.08 -12.13
CA SER A 100 -18.34 -8.88 -13.31
C SER A 100 -19.36 -9.05 -14.47
N LEU A 101 -20.37 -8.20 -14.57
CA LEU A 101 -21.32 -8.17 -15.69
C LEU A 101 -20.83 -7.21 -16.77
N GLY A 102 -20.03 -7.75 -17.70
CA GLY A 102 -19.58 -7.05 -18.92
C GLY A 102 -18.19 -6.42 -18.79
N THR A 103 -17.14 -7.23 -18.93
CA THR A 103 -15.78 -6.68 -19.10
C THR A 103 -15.73 -5.92 -20.44
N THR A 104 -15.54 -4.61 -20.38
CA THR A 104 -15.34 -3.81 -21.60
C THR A 104 -13.94 -4.08 -22.17
N ASN A 105 -13.77 -3.92 -23.49
CA ASN A 105 -12.44 -4.01 -24.13
C ASN A 105 -11.40 -3.09 -23.47
N PHE A 106 -11.86 -1.97 -22.90
CA PHE A 106 -11.01 -1.06 -22.14
C PHE A 106 -10.50 -1.70 -20.84
N MET A 107 -11.39 -2.30 -20.04
CA MET A 107 -11.03 -2.97 -18.79
C MET A 107 -10.09 -4.16 -19.02
N GLN A 108 -10.34 -4.97 -20.06
CA GLN A 108 -9.45 -6.07 -20.44
C GLN A 108 -8.04 -5.57 -20.81
N ASN A 109 -7.96 -4.46 -21.54
CA ASN A 109 -6.69 -3.84 -21.89
C ASN A 109 -5.95 -3.30 -20.66
N VAL A 110 -6.65 -2.65 -19.71
CA VAL A 110 -6.04 -2.19 -18.46
C VAL A 110 -5.48 -3.37 -17.66
N GLN A 111 -6.25 -4.45 -17.53
CA GLN A 111 -5.81 -5.64 -16.81
C GLN A 111 -4.60 -6.32 -17.49
N LEU A 112 -4.58 -6.37 -18.82
CA LEU A 112 -3.45 -6.87 -19.59
C LEU A 112 -2.19 -6.04 -19.33
N VAL A 113 -2.29 -4.71 -19.40
CA VAL A 113 -1.15 -3.81 -19.15
C VAL A 113 -0.62 -3.99 -17.73
N ARG A 114 -1.51 -4.05 -16.73
CA ARG A 114 -1.15 -4.30 -15.33
C ARG A 114 -0.42 -5.64 -15.15
N ALA A 115 -0.90 -6.70 -15.81
CA ALA A 115 -0.27 -8.01 -15.76
C ALA A 115 1.14 -7.98 -16.37
N LEU A 116 1.32 -7.29 -17.50
CA LEU A 116 2.63 -7.12 -18.15
C LEU A 116 3.59 -6.31 -17.27
N GLU A 117 3.14 -5.21 -16.66
CA GLU A 117 3.93 -4.41 -15.72
C GLU A 117 4.42 -5.25 -14.54
N GLY A 118 3.53 -6.06 -13.95
CA GLY A 118 3.85 -6.95 -12.84
C GLY A 118 4.87 -8.03 -13.20
N GLU A 119 4.70 -8.70 -14.34
CA GLU A 119 5.62 -9.75 -14.80
C GLU A 119 6.99 -9.19 -15.22
N LEU A 120 7.02 -8.02 -15.85
CA LEU A 120 8.27 -7.31 -16.15
C LEU A 120 8.99 -6.90 -14.86
N ALA A 121 8.27 -6.33 -13.89
CA ALA A 121 8.84 -5.97 -12.59
C ALA A 121 9.43 -7.19 -11.86
N LYS A 122 8.74 -8.34 -11.93
CA LYS A 122 9.20 -9.60 -11.33
C LYS A 122 10.46 -10.12 -12.03
N THR A 123 10.50 -10.07 -13.36
CA THR A 123 11.67 -10.47 -14.14
C THR A 123 12.87 -9.57 -13.86
N ILE A 124 12.70 -8.25 -13.85
CA ILE A 124 13.79 -7.30 -13.58
C ILE A 124 14.31 -7.44 -12.15
N ARG A 125 13.44 -7.75 -11.18
CA ARG A 125 13.83 -8.01 -9.79
C ARG A 125 14.71 -9.27 -9.63
N SER A 126 14.68 -10.20 -10.59
CA SER A 126 15.57 -11.37 -10.57
C SER A 126 17.05 -11.02 -10.73
N ILE A 127 17.35 -9.81 -11.22
CA ILE A 127 18.72 -9.29 -11.32
C ILE A 127 19.29 -9.09 -9.91
N GLU A 128 20.50 -9.62 -9.67
CA GLU A 128 21.14 -9.70 -8.34
C GLU A 128 21.33 -8.32 -7.67
N VAL A 129 21.51 -7.26 -8.44
CA VAL A 129 21.70 -5.91 -7.88
C VAL A 129 20.38 -5.16 -7.59
N VAL A 130 19.23 -5.69 -8.05
CA VAL A 130 17.91 -5.03 -7.96
C VAL A 130 17.11 -5.54 -6.75
N LYS A 131 16.78 -4.66 -5.80
CA LYS A 131 15.94 -4.95 -4.63
C LYS A 131 14.45 -4.98 -4.99
N SER A 132 13.99 -3.99 -5.75
CA SER A 132 12.61 -3.90 -6.24
C SER A 132 12.58 -3.12 -7.54
N ALA A 133 11.64 -3.46 -8.42
CA ALA A 133 11.39 -2.76 -9.67
C ALA A 133 9.92 -2.37 -9.75
N ARG A 134 9.64 -1.22 -10.35
CA ARG A 134 8.31 -0.79 -10.79
C ARG A 134 8.39 -0.43 -12.25
N VAL A 135 7.42 -0.89 -13.03
CA VAL A 135 7.35 -0.66 -14.47
C VAL A 135 6.04 0.03 -14.76
N HIS A 136 6.10 1.10 -15.55
CA HIS A 136 4.94 1.82 -16.05
C HIS A 136 4.97 1.78 -17.57
N LEU A 137 3.90 1.25 -18.17
CA LEU A 137 3.77 1.08 -19.60
C LEU A 137 2.69 1.99 -20.16
N VAL A 138 3.03 2.62 -21.28
CA VAL A 138 2.07 3.35 -22.09
C VAL A 138 1.95 2.62 -23.42
N MET A 139 0.84 1.89 -23.60
CA MET A 139 0.58 1.16 -24.84
C MET A 139 0.23 2.10 -25.99
N SER A 140 0.63 1.73 -27.21
CA SER A 140 0.19 2.45 -28.40
C SER A 140 -1.33 2.32 -28.57
N ARG A 141 -2.00 3.43 -28.89
CA ARG A 141 -3.43 3.42 -29.26
C ARG A 141 -3.56 3.85 -30.70
N ARG A 142 -4.22 3.01 -31.50
CA ARG A 142 -4.60 3.39 -32.87
C ARG A 142 -5.87 4.23 -32.80
N GLN A 143 -5.73 5.55 -32.96
CA GLN A 143 -6.88 6.42 -33.17
C GLN A 143 -7.30 6.29 -34.64
N LEU A 144 -8.55 5.91 -34.89
CA LEU A 144 -9.06 5.63 -36.25
C LEU A 144 -9.15 6.88 -37.15
N PHE A 145 -8.83 8.07 -36.64
CA PHE A 145 -9.02 9.36 -37.33
C PHE A 145 -7.83 10.33 -37.22
N THR A 146 -6.70 9.88 -36.67
CA THR A 146 -5.50 10.72 -36.48
C THR A 146 -4.33 10.12 -37.26
N ARG A 147 -3.58 10.99 -37.96
CA ARG A 147 -2.38 10.59 -38.71
C ARG A 147 -1.19 10.30 -37.79
N ASP A 148 -1.22 10.86 -36.58
CA ASP A 148 -0.24 10.63 -35.52
C ASP A 148 -0.56 9.37 -34.72
N LYS A 149 0.35 8.40 -34.82
CA LYS A 149 0.33 7.18 -34.03
C LYS A 149 1.06 7.45 -32.72
N GLN A 150 0.38 7.35 -31.59
CA GLN A 150 1.05 7.41 -30.29
C GLN A 150 1.87 6.12 -30.11
N SER A 151 3.20 6.24 -30.17
CA SER A 151 4.14 5.13 -29.95
C SER A 151 4.11 4.64 -28.51
N ALA A 152 4.42 3.36 -28.31
CA ALA A 152 4.54 2.81 -26.97
C ALA A 152 5.76 3.40 -26.25
N THR A 153 5.65 3.59 -24.94
CA THR A 153 6.76 4.05 -24.08
C THR A 153 6.75 3.30 -22.75
N ALA A 154 7.90 3.23 -22.08
CA ALA A 154 8.00 2.60 -20.78
C ALA A 154 8.91 3.39 -19.83
N SER A 155 8.55 3.39 -18.55
CA SER A 155 9.37 3.91 -17.47
C SER A 155 9.64 2.82 -16.44
N VAL A 156 10.90 2.60 -16.11
CA VAL A 156 11.34 1.59 -15.15
C VAL A 156 12.00 2.30 -13.98
N ILE A 157 11.44 2.12 -12.79
CA ILE A 157 11.99 2.63 -11.55
C ILE A 157 12.61 1.46 -10.79
N LEU A 158 13.89 1.60 -10.47
CA LEU A 158 14.67 0.57 -9.80
C LEU A 158 15.07 1.03 -8.41
N LYS A 159 15.07 0.09 -7.47
CA LYS A 159 15.69 0.26 -6.16
C LYS A 159 16.83 -0.74 -6.06
N MET A 160 18.03 -0.23 -5.84
CA MET A 160 19.23 -1.08 -5.76
C MET A 160 19.39 -1.74 -4.39
N ARG A 161 20.09 -2.88 -4.34
CA ARG A 161 20.54 -3.50 -3.09
C ARG A 161 21.78 -2.76 -2.57
N GLY A 162 21.66 -2.15 -1.38
CA GLY A 162 22.76 -1.44 -0.74
C GLY A 162 23.29 -0.26 -1.57
N ALA A 163 24.60 -0.23 -1.80
CA ALA A 163 25.27 0.78 -2.62
C ALA A 163 25.57 0.31 -4.06
N ALA A 164 25.00 -0.83 -4.49
CA ALA A 164 25.22 -1.35 -5.83
C ALA A 164 24.69 -0.42 -6.93
N THR A 165 25.32 -0.47 -8.10
CA THR A 165 24.90 0.25 -9.31
C THR A 165 24.76 -0.73 -10.47
N LEU A 166 23.89 -0.43 -11.42
CA LEU A 166 23.79 -1.22 -12.65
C LEU A 166 24.96 -0.89 -13.58
N ALA A 167 25.51 -1.92 -14.20
CA ALA A 167 26.44 -1.77 -15.32
C ALA A 167 25.68 -1.34 -16.59
N GLY A 168 26.38 -0.68 -17.53
CA GLY A 168 25.78 -0.25 -18.81
C GLY A 168 25.14 -1.40 -19.60
N GLU A 169 25.75 -2.58 -19.58
CA GLU A 169 25.21 -3.79 -20.21
C GLU A 169 23.90 -4.25 -19.57
N GLN A 170 23.80 -4.16 -18.23
CA GLN A 170 22.57 -4.52 -17.52
C GLN A 170 21.44 -3.52 -17.81
N ILE A 171 21.78 -2.24 -17.94
CA ILE A 171 20.82 -1.20 -18.34
C ILE A 171 20.28 -1.49 -19.75
N ALA A 172 21.16 -1.75 -20.72
CA ALA A 172 20.78 -2.11 -22.07
C ALA A 172 19.93 -3.40 -22.11
N ALA A 173 20.32 -4.43 -21.35
CA ALA A 173 19.56 -5.67 -21.25
C ALA A 173 18.14 -5.44 -20.72
N ILE A 174 17.96 -4.57 -19.71
CA ILE A 174 16.63 -4.20 -19.21
C ILE A 174 15.82 -3.47 -20.28
N GLN A 175 16.42 -2.52 -21.01
CA GLN A 175 15.73 -1.80 -22.10
C GLN A 175 15.26 -2.76 -23.20
N HIS A 176 16.12 -3.69 -23.63
CA HIS A 176 15.78 -4.68 -24.63
C HIS A 176 14.72 -5.68 -24.15
N LEU A 177 14.81 -6.14 -22.90
CA LEU A 177 13.82 -7.02 -22.30
C LEU A 177 12.43 -6.36 -22.32
N VAL A 178 12.32 -5.12 -21.85
CA VAL A 178 11.06 -4.38 -21.80
C VAL A 178 10.53 -4.10 -23.20
N ALA A 179 11.38 -3.67 -24.13
CA ALA A 179 11.00 -3.44 -25.52
C ALA A 179 10.50 -4.71 -26.22
N SER A 180 11.12 -5.86 -25.96
CA SER A 180 10.71 -7.14 -26.56
C SER A 180 9.35 -7.64 -26.06
N ALA A 181 8.94 -7.23 -24.87
CA ALA A 181 7.67 -7.64 -24.27
C ALA A 181 6.46 -6.85 -24.79
N ILE A 182 6.68 -5.74 -25.50
CA ILE A 182 5.62 -4.80 -25.89
C ILE A 182 5.68 -4.54 -27.39
N PRO A 183 4.57 -4.75 -28.11
CA PRO A 183 4.51 -4.43 -29.53
C PRO A 183 4.81 -2.96 -29.78
N GLU A 184 5.64 -2.68 -30.78
CA GLU A 184 5.93 -1.32 -31.24
C GLU A 184 6.64 -0.42 -30.19
N LEU A 185 7.29 -1.02 -29.20
CA LEU A 185 8.14 -0.32 -28.24
C LEU A 185 9.60 -0.36 -28.67
N ASP A 186 10.19 0.81 -28.93
CA ASP A 186 11.62 0.93 -29.20
C ASP A 186 12.42 0.93 -27.88
N PRO A 187 13.56 0.20 -27.77
CA PRO A 187 14.42 0.23 -26.59
C PRO A 187 14.87 1.64 -26.18
N SER A 188 15.04 2.56 -27.14
CA SER A 188 15.39 3.96 -26.88
C SER A 188 14.27 4.75 -26.20
N ARG A 189 13.03 4.27 -26.23
CA ARG A 189 11.85 4.85 -25.55
C ARG A 189 11.60 4.26 -24.16
N VAL A 190 12.57 3.50 -23.63
CA VAL A 190 12.54 2.96 -22.27
C VAL A 190 13.44 3.80 -21.38
N SER A 191 12.81 4.56 -20.47
CA SER A 191 13.52 5.35 -19.47
C SER A 191 13.76 4.50 -18.21
N ILE A 192 14.98 4.55 -17.67
CA ILE A 192 15.33 3.83 -16.45
C ILE A 192 15.84 4.81 -15.40
N VAL A 193 15.25 4.79 -14.21
CA VAL A 193 15.54 5.72 -13.10
C VAL A 193 15.83 4.93 -11.82
N ASP A 194 16.83 5.35 -11.06
CA ASP A 194 17.10 4.84 -9.71
C ASP A 194 16.24 5.54 -8.66
N ASN A 195 15.99 4.90 -7.52
CA ASN A 195 15.19 5.44 -6.42
C ASN A 195 15.79 6.69 -5.76
N LYS A 196 17.03 7.06 -6.12
CA LYS A 196 17.72 8.29 -5.76
C LYS A 196 17.46 9.44 -6.75
N GLY A 197 16.60 9.24 -7.75
CA GLY A 197 16.31 10.23 -8.80
C GLY A 197 17.39 10.32 -9.88
N LYS A 198 18.36 9.39 -9.91
CA LYS A 198 19.38 9.34 -10.94
C LYS A 198 18.82 8.68 -12.19
N LEU A 199 18.81 9.39 -13.31
CA LEU A 199 18.50 8.83 -14.62
C LEU A 199 19.65 7.90 -15.05
N LEU A 200 19.33 6.63 -15.28
CA LEU A 200 20.28 5.59 -15.72
C LEU A 200 20.25 5.40 -17.23
N ALA A 201 19.08 5.57 -17.85
CA ALA A 201 18.91 5.64 -19.30
C ALA A 201 17.81 6.64 -19.64
N THR A 202 18.10 7.52 -20.59
CA THR A 202 17.11 8.48 -21.13
C THR A 202 16.27 7.78 -22.19
N GLY A 203 14.94 7.85 -22.03
CA GLY A 203 13.98 7.39 -23.03
C GLY A 203 13.83 8.35 -24.22
N ASN A 204 14.93 8.84 -24.79
CA ASN A 204 14.88 9.79 -25.89
C ASN A 204 14.98 9.06 -27.24
N GLU A 205 13.96 9.29 -28.05
CA GLU A 205 14.01 9.12 -29.50
C GLU A 205 15.20 9.95 -30.01
N LYS A 206 16.22 9.27 -30.57
CA LYS A 206 17.23 9.97 -31.35
C LYS A 206 16.52 10.48 -32.60
N ASP A 207 16.14 11.76 -32.58
CA ASP A 207 15.95 12.52 -33.81
C ASP A 207 17.31 12.51 -34.54
N SER A 208 17.43 11.66 -35.55
CA SER A 208 18.53 11.67 -36.54
C SER A 208 17.98 11.26 -37.89
#